data_AF-A0A7J0F9I3-F1
#
_entry.id   AF-A0A7J0F9I3-F1
#
_cell.length_a   1.000
_cell.length_b   1.000
_cell.length_c   1.000
_cell.angle_alpha   90.00
_cell.angle_beta   90.00
_cell.angle_gamma   90.00
#
_symmetry.space_group_name_H-M   'P 1'
#
loop_
_entity.id
_entity.type
_entity.pdbx_description
1 polymer ?
#
loop_
_entity_poly.entity_id
_entity_poly.type
_entity_poly.pdbx_seq_one_letter_code
_entity_poly.pdbx_strand_id
1 'polypeptide(L)'
;MVGNEEVEQSFYGQLVLGKGVSSSLDEQLAKEARKAASAEKQRIAEEVASMLKLSVDIDTSSTESLQKIVIALRAGAEYAGVPVYNCVLVSGSQSGVAGAEQIGMPCIVLRSSLTSRAEFPSASAIMDGFGGADLTISRLSNKRWS
;
A
#
# COMPACT_ATOMS: atom_id res chain seq x y z
N MET A 1 13.69 -9.48 -6.35
CA MET A 1 12.39 -9.47 -5.64
C MET A 1 12.66 -9.98 -4.24
N VAL A 2 12.19 -9.25 -3.22
CA VAL A 2 12.27 -9.71 -1.82
C VAL A 2 11.16 -10.73 -1.60
N GLY A 3 11.51 -11.93 -1.18
CA GLY A 3 10.56 -13.00 -0.87
C GLY A 3 10.03 -12.90 0.55
N ASN A 4 9.06 -13.76 0.89
CA ASN A 4 8.43 -13.73 2.21
C ASN A 4 9.43 -13.95 3.34
N GLU A 5 10.44 -14.80 3.14
CA GLU A 5 11.47 -15.07 4.15
C GLU A 5 12.31 -13.82 4.42
N GLU A 6 12.72 -13.10 3.38
CA GLU A 6 13.50 -11.87 3.51
C GLU A 6 12.66 -10.73 4.13
N VAL A 7 11.36 -10.68 3.83
CA VAL A 7 10.41 -9.75 4.48
C VAL A 7 10.31 -10.05 5.98
N GLU A 8 10.14 -11.32 6.37
CA GLU A 8 10.05 -11.71 7.77
C GLU A 8 11.36 -11.49 8.55
N GLN A 9 12.50 -11.63 7.89
CA GLN A 9 13.82 -11.45 8.49
C GLN A 9 14.27 -9.97 8.55
N SER A 10 13.66 -9.08 7.78
CA SER A 10 13.96 -7.64 7.80
C SER A 10 13.79 -7.03 9.19
N PHE A 11 14.55 -5.97 9.50
CA PHE A 11 14.47 -5.30 10.80
C PHE A 11 13.05 -4.83 11.13
N TYR A 12 12.38 -4.20 10.15
CA TYR A 12 11.00 -3.74 10.32
C TYR A 12 9.99 -4.88 10.35
N GLY A 13 10.23 -5.97 9.59
CA GLY A 13 9.39 -7.17 9.61
C GLY A 13 9.39 -7.83 10.98
N GLN A 14 10.56 -7.99 11.59
CA GLN A 14 10.67 -8.56 12.94
C GLN A 14 9.99 -7.68 14.00
N LEU A 15 10.09 -6.35 13.86
CA LEU A 15 9.47 -5.38 14.76
C LEU A 15 7.93 -5.44 14.70
N VAL A 16 7.35 -5.47 13.49
CA VAL A 16 5.89 -5.40 13.30
C VAL A 16 5.22 -6.77 13.42
N LEU A 17 5.88 -7.85 12.99
CA LEU A 17 5.34 -9.21 13.10
C LEU A 17 5.46 -9.79 14.51
N GLY A 18 6.06 -9.07 15.46
CA GLY A 18 6.04 -9.42 16.87
C GLY A 18 6.73 -10.73 17.20
N LYS A 19 7.60 -11.27 16.33
CA LYS A 19 8.36 -12.51 16.61
C LYS A 19 9.28 -12.40 17.85
N GLY A 20 9.40 -11.22 18.47
CA GLY A 20 10.09 -11.01 19.75
C GLY A 20 9.25 -10.47 20.92
N VAL A 21 7.99 -10.05 20.73
CA VAL A 21 7.16 -9.46 21.81
C VAL A 21 5.71 -9.90 21.61
N SER A 22 5.15 -10.62 22.58
CA SER A 22 3.73 -10.96 22.62
C SER A 22 2.88 -9.68 22.51
N SER A 23 1.92 -9.62 21.57
CA SER A 23 1.03 -8.46 21.44
C SER A 23 0.33 -8.19 22.77
N SER A 24 0.36 -6.93 23.21
CA SER A 24 -0.25 -6.55 24.48
C SER A 24 -1.78 -6.59 24.37
N LEU A 25 -2.46 -6.71 25.51
CA LEU A 25 -3.94 -6.68 25.56
C LEU A 25 -4.49 -5.41 24.90
N ASP A 26 -3.84 -4.27 25.12
CA ASP A 26 -4.23 -2.99 24.53
C ASP A 26 -4.13 -3.00 23.00
N GLU A 27 -3.12 -3.68 22.44
CA GLU A 27 -2.95 -3.81 21.00
C GLU A 27 -4.05 -4.69 20.37
N GLN A 28 -4.45 -5.76 21.05
CA GLN A 28 -5.59 -6.59 20.65
C GLN A 28 -6.90 -5.81 20.71
N LEU A 29 -7.12 -5.03 21.78
CA LEU A 29 -8.28 -4.14 21.91
C LEU A 29 -8.33 -3.10 20.79
N ALA A 30 -7.20 -2.44 20.50
CA ALA A 30 -7.12 -1.46 19.42
C ALA A 30 -7.40 -2.09 18.04
N LYS A 31 -6.96 -3.34 17.82
CA LYS A 31 -7.27 -4.10 16.60
C LYS A 31 -8.77 -4.36 16.45
N GLU A 32 -9.42 -4.89 17.50
CA GLU A 32 -10.86 -5.18 17.45
C GLU A 32 -11.70 -3.89 17.37
N ALA A 33 -11.30 -2.82 18.05
CA ALA A 33 -11.97 -1.52 17.95
C ALA A 33 -11.92 -0.96 16.51
N ARG A 34 -10.77 -1.04 15.84
CA ARG A 34 -10.64 -0.65 14.42
C ARG A 34 -11.51 -1.50 13.50
N LYS A 35 -11.56 -2.81 13.75
CA LYS A 35 -12.40 -3.74 12.98
C LYS A 35 -13.88 -3.43 13.12
N ALA A 36 -14.35 -3.19 14.34
CA ALA A 36 -15.72 -2.78 14.62
C ALA A 36 -16.06 -1.44 13.94
N ALA A 37 -15.17 -0.44 14.03
CA ALA A 37 -15.35 0.84 13.38
C ALA A 37 -15.42 0.73 11.85
N SER A 38 -14.61 -0.14 11.23
CA SER A 38 -14.66 -0.40 9.79
C SER A 38 -15.97 -1.04 9.36
N ALA A 39 -16.48 -1.98 10.15
CA ALA A 39 -17.76 -2.64 9.87
C ALA A 39 -18.93 -1.65 9.90
N GLU A 40 -18.94 -0.71 10.85
CA GLU A 40 -19.99 0.31 10.93
C GLU A 40 -19.90 1.31 9.77
N LYS A 41 -18.69 1.73 9.39
CA LYS A 41 -18.48 2.57 8.20
C LYS A 41 -19.00 1.89 6.93
N GLN A 42 -18.75 0.59 6.80
CA GLN A 42 -19.26 -0.20 5.67
C GLN A 42 -20.78 -0.21 5.64
N ARG A 43 -21.40 -0.50 6.78
CA ARG A 43 -22.87 -0.53 6.90
C ARG A 43 -23.50 0.78 6.46
N ILE A 44 -22.96 1.91 6.91
CA ILE A 44 -23.47 3.25 6.55
C ILE A 44 -23.29 3.51 5.05
N ALA A 45 -22.14 3.15 4.49
CA ALA A 45 -21.90 3.35 3.06
C ALA A 45 -22.85 2.51 2.18
N GLU A 46 -23.10 1.26 2.56
CA GLU A 46 -24.07 0.40 1.88
C GLU A 46 -25.51 0.94 1.98
N GLU A 47 -25.88 1.46 3.15
CA GLU A 47 -27.19 2.11 3.36
C GLU A 47 -27.38 3.32 2.45
N VAL A 48 -26.38 4.22 2.41
CA VAL A 48 -26.39 5.40 1.53
C VAL A 48 -26.40 4.99 0.06
N ALA A 49 -25.60 3.99 -0.33
CA ALA A 49 -25.56 3.48 -1.69
C ALA A 49 -26.93 2.94 -2.12
N SER A 50 -27.60 2.19 -1.23
CA SER A 50 -28.95 1.65 -1.46
C SER A 50 -29.97 2.78 -1.69
N MET A 51 -29.96 3.82 -0.86
CA MET A 51 -30.84 5.00 -1.03
C MET A 51 -30.64 5.69 -2.38
N LEU A 52 -29.40 5.73 -2.88
CA LEU A 52 -29.03 6.35 -4.14
C LEU A 52 -29.16 5.42 -5.35
N LYS A 53 -29.57 4.16 -5.16
CA LYS A 53 -29.60 3.09 -6.18
C LYS A 53 -28.23 2.86 -6.83
N LEU A 54 -27.17 2.97 -6.03
CA LEU A 54 -25.79 2.70 -6.41
C LEU A 54 -25.29 1.42 -5.71
N SER A 55 -24.31 0.76 -6.31
CA SER A 55 -23.52 -0.28 -5.64
C SER A 55 -22.19 0.30 -5.21
N VAL A 56 -21.79 0.05 -3.97
CA VAL A 56 -20.47 0.45 -3.46
C VAL A 56 -19.71 -0.80 -3.06
N ASP A 57 -18.50 -0.93 -3.58
CA ASP A 57 -17.50 -1.87 -3.11
C ASP A 57 -16.45 -1.05 -2.35
N ILE A 58 -16.49 -1.10 -1.02
CA ILE A 58 -15.42 -0.53 -0.21
C ILE A 58 -14.47 -1.66 0.07
N ASP A 59 -13.25 -1.50 -0.43
CA ASP A 59 -12.17 -2.42 -0.12
C ASP A 59 -11.81 -2.30 1.37
N THR A 60 -12.50 -3.11 2.18
CA THR A 60 -12.25 -3.28 3.61
C THR A 60 -11.19 -4.34 3.86
N SER A 61 -10.44 -4.79 2.82
CA SER A 61 -9.40 -5.81 2.91
C SER A 61 -8.26 -5.36 3.83
N SER A 62 -8.55 -5.60 5.11
CA SER A 62 -7.78 -5.56 6.33
C SER A 62 -6.55 -4.65 6.38
N THR A 63 -6.44 -3.89 7.47
CA THR A 63 -5.20 -3.27 7.93
C THR A 63 -4.00 -4.21 7.87
N GLU A 64 -4.21 -5.53 7.97
CA GLU A 64 -3.15 -6.54 7.85
C GLU A 64 -2.59 -6.67 6.42
N SER A 65 -3.41 -6.49 5.38
CA SER A 65 -2.95 -6.50 3.98
C SER A 65 -2.03 -5.30 3.71
N LEU A 66 -2.42 -4.12 4.20
CA LEU A 66 -1.62 -2.89 4.10
C LEU A 66 -0.32 -3.01 4.90
N GLN A 67 -0.37 -3.57 6.11
CA GLN A 67 0.82 -3.83 6.92
C GLN A 67 1.82 -4.74 6.19
N LYS A 68 1.36 -5.83 5.59
CA LYS A 68 2.22 -6.72 4.80
C LYS A 68 2.90 -6.00 3.64
N ILE A 69 2.16 -5.13 2.94
CA ILE A 69 2.71 -4.29 1.87
C ILE A 69 3.78 -3.36 2.43
N VAL A 70 3.48 -2.63 3.51
CA VAL A 70 4.42 -1.69 4.15
C VAL A 70 5.71 -2.40 4.58
N ILE A 71 5.60 -3.59 5.19
CA ILE A 71 6.75 -4.38 5.60
C ILE A 71 7.55 -4.80 4.36
N ALA A 72 6.91 -5.29 3.31
CA ALA A 72 7.58 -5.69 2.08
C ALA A 72 8.30 -4.53 1.39
N LEU A 73 7.72 -3.33 1.36
CA LEU A 73 8.35 -2.14 0.78
C LEU A 73 9.59 -1.71 1.59
N ARG A 74 9.50 -1.72 2.92
CA ARG A 74 10.63 -1.40 3.80
C ARG A 74 11.74 -2.44 3.70
N ALA A 75 11.39 -3.74 3.67
CA ALA A 75 12.33 -4.83 3.46
C ALA A 75 13.03 -4.72 2.09
N GLY A 76 12.30 -4.30 1.05
CA GLY A 76 12.84 -3.98 -0.27
C GLY A 76 13.94 -2.92 -0.24
N ALA A 77 13.70 -1.81 0.48
CA ALA A 77 14.67 -0.74 0.65
C ALA A 77 15.88 -1.20 1.49
N GLU A 78 15.63 -1.94 2.57
CA GLU A 78 16.66 -2.52 3.44
C GLU A 78 17.59 -3.47 2.65
N TYR A 79 17.01 -4.39 1.87
CA TYR A 79 17.75 -5.31 1.03
C TYR A 79 18.59 -4.59 -0.03
N ALA A 80 18.08 -3.49 -0.58
CA ALA A 80 18.80 -2.66 -1.54
C ALA A 80 19.86 -1.75 -0.89
N GLY A 81 19.92 -1.70 0.45
CA GLY A 81 20.87 -0.86 1.19
C GLY A 81 20.66 0.64 1.00
N VAL A 82 19.44 1.06 0.61
CA VAL A 82 19.11 2.46 0.34
C VAL A 82 17.93 2.93 1.19
N PRO A 83 17.86 4.23 1.55
CA PRO A 83 16.71 4.77 2.26
C PRO A 83 15.42 4.65 1.44
N VAL A 84 14.29 4.46 2.14
CA VAL A 84 12.95 4.33 1.54
C VAL A 84 12.60 5.48 0.58
N TYR A 85 12.99 6.71 0.90
CA TYR A 85 12.74 7.89 0.06
C TYR A 85 13.58 7.93 -1.22
N ASN A 86 14.65 7.12 -1.31
CA ASN A 86 15.45 6.93 -2.53
C ASN A 86 14.96 5.74 -3.37
N CYS A 87 13.94 5.02 -2.92
CA CYS A 87 13.27 3.98 -3.68
C CYS A 87 12.05 4.55 -4.38
N VAL A 88 11.70 3.99 -5.54
CA VAL A 88 10.45 4.29 -6.24
C VAL A 88 9.64 3.02 -6.35
N LEU A 89 8.41 3.02 -5.83
CA LEU A 89 7.47 1.93 -6.04
C LEU A 89 6.84 2.08 -7.43
N VAL A 90 6.76 0.97 -8.16
CA VAL A 90 5.91 0.83 -9.33
C VAL A 90 4.75 -0.09 -8.96
N SER A 91 3.54 0.48 -8.84
CA SER A 91 2.34 -0.23 -8.38
C SER A 91 1.29 -0.35 -9.49
N GLY A 92 0.60 -1.50 -9.53
CA GLY A 92 -0.61 -1.68 -10.33
C GLY A 92 -1.90 -1.67 -9.49
N SER A 93 -1.82 -1.42 -8.19
CA SER A 93 -2.94 -1.52 -7.25
C SER A 93 -3.01 -0.34 -6.27
N GLN A 94 -4.22 -0.06 -5.77
CA GLN A 94 -4.46 0.99 -4.77
C GLN A 94 -3.76 0.70 -3.44
N SER A 95 -3.75 -0.56 -3.01
CA SER A 95 -3.12 -0.99 -1.76
C SER A 95 -1.60 -0.77 -1.77
N GLY A 96 -0.94 -0.96 -2.93
CA GLY A 96 0.47 -0.62 -3.11
C GLY A 96 0.74 0.87 -2.99
N VAL A 97 -0.12 1.71 -3.59
CA VAL A 97 -0.03 3.17 -3.50
C VAL A 97 -0.20 3.65 -2.06
N ALA A 98 -1.22 3.15 -1.36
CA ALA A 98 -1.46 3.48 0.05
C ALA A 98 -0.30 3.06 0.96
N GLY A 99 0.27 1.88 0.72
CA GLY A 99 1.44 1.40 1.47
C GLY A 99 2.68 2.27 1.25
N ALA A 100 2.90 2.74 0.02
CA ALA A 100 4.00 3.64 -0.31
C ALA A 100 3.81 5.04 0.30
N GLU A 101 2.59 5.58 0.24
CA GLU A 101 2.23 6.86 0.86
C GLU A 101 2.50 6.83 2.37
N GLN A 102 2.11 5.75 3.07
CA GLN A 102 2.30 5.61 4.52
C GLN A 102 3.78 5.67 4.95
N ILE A 103 4.71 5.30 4.07
CA ILE A 103 6.15 5.31 4.38
C ILE A 103 6.92 6.43 3.67
N GLY A 104 6.23 7.32 2.95
CA GLY A 104 6.84 8.38 2.16
C GLY A 104 7.71 7.86 1.01
N MET A 105 7.37 6.70 0.45
CA MET A 105 8.04 6.17 -0.75
C MET A 105 7.35 6.75 -1.99
N PRO A 106 8.10 7.42 -2.89
CA PRO A 106 7.57 7.83 -4.19
C PRO A 106 6.93 6.65 -4.94
N CYS A 107 5.74 6.87 -5.51
CA CYS A 107 4.99 5.81 -6.17
C CYS A 107 4.55 6.21 -7.58
N ILE A 108 4.80 5.33 -8.54
CA ILE A 108 4.28 5.42 -9.91
C ILE A 108 3.25 4.32 -10.10
N VAL A 109 2.12 4.70 -10.65
CA VAL A 109 1.08 3.74 -11.01
C VAL A 109 1.23 3.35 -12.47
N LEU A 110 1.29 2.04 -12.71
CA LEU A 110 1.07 1.46 -14.03
C LEU A 110 -0.36 0.95 -14.11
N ARG A 111 -1.18 1.59 -14.94
CA ARG A 111 -2.56 1.17 -15.13
C ARG A 111 -2.61 -0.15 -15.89
N SER A 112 -3.53 -0.99 -15.45
CA SER A 112 -3.95 -2.19 -16.15
C SER A 112 -5.40 -2.01 -16.62
N SER A 113 -5.95 -2.99 -17.35
CA SER A 113 -7.38 -3.01 -17.67
C SER A 113 -8.25 -2.89 -16.41
N LEU A 114 -7.83 -3.53 -15.30
CA LEU A 114 -8.53 -3.52 -14.01
C LEU A 114 -8.49 -2.15 -13.30
N THR A 115 -7.43 -1.37 -13.52
CA THR A 115 -7.23 -0.06 -12.87
C THR A 115 -7.37 1.12 -13.83
N SER A 116 -7.88 0.88 -15.04
CA SER A 116 -8.04 1.88 -16.10
C SER A 116 -8.90 3.09 -15.68
N ARG A 117 -9.91 2.83 -14.84
CA ARG A 117 -10.85 3.83 -14.29
C ARG A 117 -10.55 4.23 -12.85
N ALA A 118 -9.52 3.65 -12.24
CA ALA A 118 -9.17 3.95 -10.86
C ALA A 118 -8.41 5.27 -10.78
N GLU A 119 -8.65 6.03 -9.71
CA GLU A 119 -7.97 7.28 -9.42
C GLU A 119 -6.91 7.05 -8.34
N PHE A 120 -5.72 7.62 -8.55
CA PHE A 120 -4.57 7.45 -7.67
C PHE A 120 -4.04 8.83 -7.23
N PRO A 121 -4.77 9.56 -6.36
CA PRO A 121 -4.42 10.93 -6.00
C PRO A 121 -3.05 11.03 -5.31
N SER A 122 -2.64 10.00 -4.57
CA SER A 122 -1.36 9.95 -3.86
C SER A 122 -0.19 9.47 -4.73
N ALA A 123 -0.43 9.10 -5.99
CA ALA A 123 0.63 8.65 -6.89
C ALA A 123 1.42 9.84 -7.45
N SER A 124 2.74 9.71 -7.46
CA SER A 124 3.63 10.70 -8.05
C SER A 124 3.51 10.76 -9.59
N ALA A 125 3.11 9.67 -10.23
CA ALA A 125 2.79 9.62 -11.66
C ALA A 125 1.85 8.45 -11.97
N ILE A 126 1.13 8.56 -13.08
CA ILE A 126 0.33 7.48 -13.67
C ILE A 126 0.84 7.26 -15.10
N MET A 127 1.04 6.01 -15.48
CA MET A 127 1.54 5.59 -16.79
C MET A 127 0.76 4.35 -17.27
N ASP A 128 0.77 4.10 -18.58
CA ASP A 128 -0.02 3.02 -19.19
C ASP A 128 0.82 1.81 -19.62
N GLY A 129 2.16 1.88 -19.48
CA GLY A 129 3.04 0.78 -19.83
C GLY A 129 4.53 1.03 -19.53
N PHE A 130 5.36 0.09 -19.96
CA PHE A 130 6.81 0.22 -19.95
C PHE A 130 7.34 0.58 -21.34
N GLY A 131 8.36 1.43 -21.40
CA GLY A 131 9.05 1.79 -22.64
C GLY A 131 8.38 2.93 -23.42
N GLY A 132 9.04 3.36 -24.50
CA GLY A 132 8.52 4.39 -25.40
C GLY A 132 8.18 5.71 -24.70
N ALA A 133 6.93 6.14 -24.85
CA ALA A 133 6.39 7.36 -24.24
C ALA A 133 6.00 7.22 -22.76
N ASP A 134 6.05 5.99 -22.20
CA ASP A 134 5.63 5.68 -20.84
C ASP A 134 6.83 5.60 -19.86
N LEU A 135 6.91 4.53 -19.06
CA LEU A 135 7.91 4.38 -18.01
C LEU A 135 9.26 3.95 -18.58
N THR A 136 10.27 4.80 -18.40
CA THR A 136 11.67 4.51 -18.74
C THR A 136 12.59 4.90 -17.59
N ILE A 137 13.76 4.28 -17.51
CA ILE A 137 14.78 4.60 -16.49
C ILE A 137 15.18 6.08 -16.56
N SER A 138 15.33 6.63 -17.76
CA SER A 138 15.67 8.05 -17.94
C SER A 138 14.61 9.01 -17.38
N ARG A 139 13.33 8.63 -17.44
CA ARG A 139 12.25 9.42 -16.82
C ARG A 139 12.22 9.27 -15.31
N LEU A 140 12.57 8.08 -14.80
CA LEU A 140 12.73 7.84 -13.37
C LEU A 140 13.84 8.70 -12.76
N SER A 141 14.99 8.76 -13.42
CA SER A 141 16.16 9.51 -12.95
C SER A 141 15.98 11.02 -13.04
N ASN A 142 15.24 11.51 -14.03
CA ASN A 142 15.04 12.94 -14.26
C ASN A 142 13.91 13.54 -13.43
N LYS A 143 13.08 12.70 -12.80
CA LYS A 143 11.96 13.16 -12.00
C LYS A 143 12.43 13.46 -10.58
N ARG A 144 12.11 14.66 -10.10
CA ARG A 144 12.28 15.02 -8.70
C ARG A 144 11.08 14.47 -7.93
N TRP A 145 11.36 13.58 -6.99
CA TRP A 145 10.38 13.01 -6.08
C TRP A 145 10.40 13.87 -4.82
N SER A 146 9.59 14.92 -4.81
CA SER A 146 9.49 15.90 -3.73
C SER A 146 8.05 16.00 -3.26
#